data_AF-A0AAD6Z879-F1
#
_entry.id   AF-A0AAD6Z879-F1
#
_cell.length_a   1.000
_cell.length_b   1.000
_cell.length_c   1.000
_cell.angle_alpha   90.00
_cell.angle_beta   90.00
_cell.angle_gamma   90.00
#
_symmetry.space_group_name_H-M   'P 1'
#
loop_
_entity.id
_entity.type
_entity.pdbx_description
1 polymer ?
#
loop_
_entity_poly.entity_id
_entity_poly.type
_entity_poly.pdbx_seq_one_letter_code
_entity_poly.pdbx_strand_id
1 'polypeptide(L)'
;LTEKDRDNIAAFKLLMLSKMSRVAFNHMRNTFSHKMDTSLEWVILHCIALLTRIEPLWFHCCPNIADTSQHSNLSHCPYPDCWEHTIHQLAPLVNCNLPLIPHLQGLFSNPKTVEELLYWHNYRSRHDKVSDVFDGIHYQNLRKTKVTFHGRELAHCYSCGQTKSTKKKRSIF
;
A
#
# COMPACT_ATOMS: atom_id res chain seq x y z
N LEU A 1 -3.36 22.27 13.11
CA LEU A 1 -3.17 22.31 11.64
C LEU A 1 -3.16 23.77 11.22
N THR A 2 -1.97 24.28 10.92
CA THR A 2 -1.75 25.63 10.40
C THR A 2 -2.17 25.71 8.93
N GLU A 3 -2.25 26.93 8.37
CA GLU A 3 -2.55 27.13 6.95
C GLU A 3 -1.46 26.49 6.05
N LYS A 4 -0.19 26.66 6.43
CA LYS A 4 0.95 25.98 5.81
C LYS A 4 0.83 24.46 5.81
N ASP A 5 0.32 23.85 6.89
CA ASP A 5 0.10 22.40 6.92
C ASP A 5 -0.96 21.97 5.89
N ARG A 6 -2.01 22.79 5.70
CA ARG A 6 -3.06 22.51 4.70
C ARG A 6 -2.51 22.59 3.28
N ASP A 7 -1.71 23.61 3.00
CA ASP A 7 -1.01 23.78 1.71
C ASP A 7 -0.05 22.62 1.44
N ASN A 8 0.73 22.21 2.45
CA ASN A 8 1.61 21.04 2.37
C ASN A 8 0.83 19.75 2.07
N ILE A 9 -0.33 19.53 2.72
CA ILE A 9 -1.19 18.36 2.47
C ILE A 9 -1.75 18.39 1.04
N ALA A 10 -2.21 19.55 0.56
CA ALA A 10 -2.71 19.72 -0.81
C ALA A 10 -1.61 19.47 -1.84
N ALA A 11 -0.41 20.00 -1.62
CA ALA A 11 0.77 19.79 -2.45
C ALA A 11 1.21 18.33 -2.48
N PHE A 12 1.16 17.63 -1.35
CA PHE A 12 1.42 16.18 -1.31
C PHE A 12 0.44 15.39 -2.16
N LYS A 13 -0.86 15.70 -2.04
CA LYS A 13 -1.89 15.05 -2.87
C LYS A 13 -1.59 15.24 -4.36
N LEU A 14 -1.20 16.44 -4.76
CA LEU A 14 -0.81 16.75 -6.14
C LEU A 14 0.41 15.93 -6.56
N LEU A 15 1.48 15.90 -5.75
CA LEU A 15 2.68 15.10 -5.98
C LEU A 15 2.36 13.63 -6.24
N MET A 16 1.57 13.02 -5.35
CA MET A 16 1.25 11.59 -5.41
C MET A 16 0.37 11.22 -6.60
N LEU A 17 -0.62 12.07 -6.96
CA LEU A 17 -1.55 11.78 -8.05
C LEU A 17 -0.95 12.09 -9.43
N SER A 18 -0.15 13.15 -9.54
CA SER A 18 0.40 13.61 -10.83
C SER A 18 1.70 12.92 -11.23
N LYS A 19 2.34 12.17 -10.31
CA LYS A 19 3.68 11.59 -10.50
C LYS A 19 4.71 12.64 -10.94
N MET A 20 4.55 13.86 -10.43
CA MET A 20 5.40 15.00 -10.76
C MET A 20 6.84 14.74 -10.28
N SER A 21 7.82 15.07 -11.13
CA SER A 21 9.22 14.99 -10.71
C SER A 21 9.54 16.04 -9.65
N ARG A 22 10.52 15.77 -8.79
CA ARG A 22 11.02 16.73 -7.78
C ARG A 22 11.40 18.08 -8.38
N VAL A 23 11.96 18.08 -9.60
CA VAL A 23 12.31 19.30 -10.33
C VAL A 23 11.06 20.11 -10.67
N ALA A 24 10.04 19.47 -11.26
CA ALA A 24 8.77 20.12 -11.58
C ALA A 24 8.05 20.62 -10.31
N PHE A 25 8.13 19.87 -9.21
CA PHE A 25 7.59 20.29 -7.92
C PHE A 25 8.28 21.54 -7.38
N ASN A 26 9.62 21.59 -7.43
CA ASN A 26 10.38 22.76 -7.02
C ASN A 26 10.07 23.99 -7.88
N HIS A 27 9.89 23.82 -9.19
CA HIS A 27 9.46 24.90 -10.07
C HIS A 27 8.08 25.42 -9.67
N MET A 28 7.10 24.53 -9.51
CA MET A 28 5.74 24.88 -9.09
C MET A 28 5.76 25.64 -7.75
N ARG A 29 6.46 25.10 -6.74
CA ARG A 29 6.64 25.75 -5.44
C ARG A 29 7.19 27.17 -5.58
N ASN A 30 8.25 27.35 -6.38
CA ASN A 30 8.88 28.66 -6.53
C ASN A 30 7.96 29.64 -7.29
N THR A 31 7.32 29.19 -8.38
CA THR A 31 6.42 30.00 -9.21
C THR A 31 5.18 30.47 -8.43
N PHE A 32 4.62 29.60 -7.59
CA PHE A 32 3.40 29.90 -6.82
C PHE A 32 3.66 30.30 -5.37
N SER A 33 4.91 30.61 -5.00
CA SER A 33 5.30 31.02 -3.64
C SER A 33 4.53 32.25 -3.11
N HIS A 34 4.02 33.10 -4.00
CA HIS A 34 3.19 34.26 -3.67
C HIS A 34 1.72 33.92 -3.34
N LYS A 35 1.27 32.70 -3.66
CA LYS A 35 -0.12 32.23 -3.47
C LYS A 35 -0.24 31.04 -2.54
N MET A 36 0.83 30.25 -2.40
CA MET A 36 0.84 29.01 -1.63
C MET A 36 2.18 28.86 -0.93
N ASP A 37 2.17 28.77 0.40
CA ASP A 37 3.39 28.53 1.19
C ASP A 37 3.60 27.03 1.36
N THR A 38 4.26 26.44 0.36
CA THR A 38 4.64 25.03 0.40
C THR A 38 6.07 24.84 0.86
N SER A 39 6.26 23.77 1.64
CA SER A 39 7.58 23.36 2.08
C SER A 39 8.29 22.53 1.01
N LEU A 40 9.56 22.21 1.24
CA LEU A 40 10.25 21.24 0.39
C LEU A 40 9.59 19.86 0.52
N GLU A 41 9.68 19.04 -0.52
CA GLU A 41 9.07 17.71 -0.59
C GLU A 41 9.36 16.85 0.67
N TRP A 42 10.61 16.84 1.15
CA TRP A 42 10.98 16.07 2.33
C TRP A 42 10.31 16.58 3.62
N VAL A 43 10.11 17.90 3.75
CA VAL A 43 9.40 18.51 4.89
C VAL A 43 7.92 18.14 4.82
N ILE A 44 7.33 18.17 3.63
CA ILE A 44 5.95 17.76 3.40
C ILE A 44 5.76 16.29 3.79
N LEU A 45 6.67 15.41 3.35
CA LEU A 45 6.66 14.00 3.72
C LEU A 45 6.78 13.81 5.23
N HIS A 46 7.67 14.56 5.90
CA HIS A 46 7.81 14.50 7.34
C HIS A 46 6.55 15.03 8.08
N CYS A 47 5.96 16.13 7.63
CA CYS A 47 4.71 16.65 8.19
C CYS A 47 3.59 15.61 8.09
N ILE A 48 3.48 14.94 6.93
CA ILE A 48 2.46 13.90 6.75
C ILE A 48 2.75 12.70 7.63
N ALA A 49 3.99 12.25 7.71
CA ALA A 49 4.41 11.19 8.61
C ALA A 49 3.97 11.46 10.06
N LEU A 50 4.17 12.70 10.55
CA LEU A 50 3.74 13.12 11.88
C LEU A 50 2.22 13.13 12.03
N LEU A 51 1.50 13.65 11.04
CA LEU A 51 0.03 13.74 11.07
C LEU A 51 -0.64 12.38 11.00
N THR A 52 -0.10 11.47 10.18
CA THR A 52 -0.62 10.12 10.02
C THR A 52 -0.08 9.15 11.07
N ARG A 53 0.93 9.58 11.86
CA ARG A 53 1.73 8.71 12.74
C ARG A 53 2.33 7.53 11.97
N ILE A 54 2.73 7.77 10.73
CA ILE A 54 3.37 6.78 9.86
C ILE A 54 4.80 7.20 9.68
N GLU A 55 5.74 6.38 10.15
CA GLU A 55 7.14 6.63 9.89
C GLU A 55 7.52 6.03 8.53
N PRO A 56 7.87 6.85 7.52
CA PRO A 56 8.31 6.34 6.23
C PRO A 56 9.65 5.62 6.38
N LEU A 57 9.74 4.43 5.79
CA LEU A 57 10.98 3.68 5.72
C LEU A 57 11.73 4.09 4.45
N TRP A 58 12.90 4.70 4.65
CA TRP A 58 13.76 5.14 3.56
C TRP A 58 14.79 4.07 3.24
N PHE A 59 14.76 3.55 2.01
CA PHE A 59 15.69 2.54 1.54
C PHE A 59 16.63 3.13 0.49
N HIS A 60 17.93 3.05 0.77
CA HIS A 60 18.98 3.26 -0.22
C HIS A 60 19.15 1.93 -0.96
N CYS A 61 18.33 1.70 -1.99
CA CYS A 61 18.41 0.49 -2.79
C CYS A 61 19.05 0.80 -4.14
N CYS A 62 19.80 -0.17 -4.66
CA CYS A 62 20.23 -0.08 -6.05
C CYS A 62 18.98 -0.10 -6.95
N PRO A 63 18.90 0.74 -8.00
CA PRO A 63 17.76 0.73 -8.94
C PRO A 63 17.42 -0.66 -9.49
N ASN A 64 18.41 -1.54 -9.59
CA ASN A 64 18.28 -2.90 -10.12
C ASN A 64 17.69 -3.93 -9.12
N ILE A 65 17.41 -3.55 -7.87
CA ILE A 65 16.88 -4.43 -6.80
C ILE A 65 15.50 -3.94 -6.31
N ALA A 66 14.75 -3.22 -7.13
CA ALA A 66 13.45 -2.68 -6.74
C ALA A 66 12.43 -3.76 -6.29
N ASP A 67 12.63 -5.03 -6.66
CA ASP A 67 11.80 -6.15 -6.21
C ASP A 67 12.47 -6.91 -5.05
N THR A 68 12.05 -6.57 -3.83
CA THR A 68 12.62 -7.11 -2.58
C THR A 68 12.32 -8.60 -2.38
N SER A 69 11.38 -9.18 -3.13
CA SER A 69 10.97 -10.58 -2.96
C SER A 69 12.06 -11.58 -3.35
N GLN A 70 12.67 -11.40 -4.52
CA GLN A 70 13.66 -12.32 -5.09
C GLN A 70 15.05 -12.19 -4.44
N HIS A 71 15.30 -11.08 -3.75
CA HIS A 71 16.61 -10.73 -3.20
C HIS A 71 16.61 -10.58 -1.66
N SER A 72 15.53 -11.03 -1.01
CA SER A 72 15.34 -10.95 0.45
C SER A 72 16.41 -11.64 1.29
N ASN A 73 17.09 -12.66 0.75
CA ASN A 73 18.15 -13.41 1.43
C ASN A 73 19.57 -12.92 1.10
N LEU A 74 19.71 -11.89 0.27
CA LEU A 74 21.02 -11.36 -0.10
C LEU A 74 21.46 -10.32 0.93
N SER A 75 22.60 -10.57 1.58
CA SER A 75 23.23 -9.61 2.49
C SER A 75 23.97 -8.49 1.76
N HIS A 76 24.23 -8.68 0.47
CA HIS A 76 24.96 -7.75 -0.40
C HIS A 76 24.29 -7.65 -1.77
N CYS A 77 24.38 -6.48 -2.39
CA CYS A 77 23.92 -6.25 -3.76
C CYS A 77 24.69 -7.19 -4.72
N PRO A 78 24.01 -8.03 -5.53
CA PRO A 78 24.67 -8.92 -6.49
C PRO A 78 25.21 -8.17 -7.72
N TYR A 79 24.86 -6.90 -7.90
CA TYR A 79 25.30 -6.08 -9.01
C TYR A 79 26.56 -5.29 -8.62
N PRO A 80 27.69 -5.53 -9.31
CA PRO A 80 28.99 -4.92 -8.98
C PRO A 80 29.01 -3.39 -9.11
N ASP A 81 28.26 -2.82 -10.07
CA ASP A 81 28.30 -1.39 -10.38
C ASP A 81 27.37 -0.53 -9.50
N CYS A 82 26.58 -1.15 -8.63
CA CYS A 82 25.65 -0.41 -7.75
C CYS A 82 26.38 0.44 -6.70
N TRP A 83 27.62 0.10 -6.35
CA TRP A 83 28.43 0.91 -5.44
C TRP A 83 29.07 2.12 -6.12
N GLU A 84 29.34 2.06 -7.43
CA GLU A 84 30.03 3.12 -8.16
C GLU A 84 29.18 4.40 -8.32
N HIS A 85 27.85 4.28 -8.28
CA HIS A 85 26.96 5.45 -8.19
C HIS A 85 27.18 6.29 -6.93
N THR A 86 27.73 5.69 -5.86
CA THR A 86 28.08 6.39 -4.62
C THR A 86 29.35 7.24 -4.77
N ILE A 87 30.24 6.89 -5.69
CA ILE A 87 31.57 7.51 -5.86
C ILE A 87 31.49 8.70 -6.84
N HIS A 88 30.53 8.68 -7.78
CA HIS A 88 30.35 9.72 -8.80
C HIS A 88 29.21 10.73 -8.54
N GLN A 89 28.82 10.96 -7.29
CA GLN A 89 27.91 12.06 -6.87
C GLN A 89 26.47 12.02 -7.39
N LEU A 90 25.92 10.87 -7.79
CA LEU A 90 24.47 10.71 -7.86
C LEU A 90 23.99 10.08 -6.56
N ALA A 91 23.27 10.86 -5.75
CA ALA A 91 22.63 10.37 -4.53
C ALA A 91 21.86 9.08 -4.87
N PRO A 92 22.00 8.01 -4.06
CA PRO A 92 21.24 6.79 -4.27
C PRO A 92 19.75 7.12 -4.38
N LEU A 93 19.03 6.46 -5.29
CA LEU A 93 17.59 6.60 -5.36
C LEU A 93 16.99 6.21 -4.00
N VAL A 94 16.55 7.21 -3.24
CA VAL A 94 15.96 6.98 -1.92
C VAL A 94 14.49 6.64 -2.14
N ASN A 95 14.16 5.36 -2.03
CA ASN A 95 12.78 4.91 -2.13
C ASN A 95 12.12 5.01 -0.76
N CYS A 96 10.99 5.72 -0.70
CA CYS A 96 10.16 5.87 0.48
C CYS A 96 9.07 4.79 0.46
N ASN A 97 9.13 3.84 1.39
CA ASN A 97 8.09 2.85 1.59
C ASN A 97 7.26 3.21 2.83
N LEU A 98 5.96 3.33 2.65
CA LEU A 98 5.02 3.41 3.78
C LEU A 98 4.83 1.98 4.32
N PRO A 99 5.08 1.72 5.61
CA PRO A 99 4.89 0.39 6.18
C PRO A 99 3.39 0.06 6.22
N LEU A 100 2.88 -0.62 5.19
CA LEU A 100 1.45 -0.95 5.07
C LEU A 100 1.00 -2.01 6.09
N ILE A 101 1.89 -2.92 6.49
CA ILE A 101 1.54 -4.07 7.33
C ILE A 101 0.94 -3.66 8.69
N PRO A 102 1.54 -2.74 9.47
CA PRO A 102 0.95 -2.28 10.73
C PRO A 102 -0.45 -1.66 10.57
N HIS A 103 -0.70 -0.94 9.47
CA HIS A 103 -2.01 -0.35 9.21
C HIS A 103 -3.06 -1.41 8.87
N LEU A 104 -2.68 -2.41 8.07
CA LEU A 104 -3.55 -3.55 7.79
C LEU A 104 -3.87 -4.30 9.10
N GLN A 105 -2.88 -4.54 9.95
CA GLN A 105 -3.11 -5.14 11.27
C GLN A 105 -4.05 -4.31 12.14
N GLY A 106 -3.90 -2.98 12.15
CA GLY A 106 -4.81 -2.07 12.85
C GLY A 106 -6.23 -2.12 12.31
N LEU A 107 -6.39 -2.17 10.98
CA LEU A 107 -7.68 -2.32 10.29
C LEU A 107 -8.42 -3.58 10.73
N PHE A 108 -7.71 -4.71 10.84
CA PHE A 108 -8.26 -5.98 11.32
C PHE A 108 -8.39 -6.09 12.84
N SER A 109 -7.83 -5.13 13.60
CA SER A 109 -7.95 -5.08 15.06
C SER A 109 -9.10 -4.19 15.54
N ASN A 110 -9.63 -3.32 14.69
CA ASN A 110 -10.77 -2.47 15.03
C ASN A 110 -12.10 -3.23 14.91
N PRO A 111 -12.86 -3.42 16.00
CA PRO A 111 -14.11 -4.18 15.97
C PRO A 111 -15.15 -3.64 14.97
N LYS A 112 -15.26 -2.32 14.83
CA LYS A 112 -16.20 -1.69 13.89
C LYS A 112 -15.82 -2.01 12.45
N THR A 113 -14.54 -1.90 12.12
CA THR A 113 -14.06 -2.23 10.78
C THR A 113 -14.18 -3.72 10.50
N VAL A 114 -13.95 -4.58 11.49
CA VAL A 114 -14.19 -6.02 11.37
C VAL A 114 -15.68 -6.30 11.11
N GLU A 115 -16.60 -5.61 11.77
CA GLU A 115 -18.04 -5.74 11.52
C GLU A 115 -18.41 -5.34 10.07
N GLU A 116 -17.90 -4.20 9.60
CA GLU A 116 -18.06 -3.75 8.21
C GLU A 116 -17.47 -4.75 7.21
N LEU A 117 -16.28 -5.30 7.52
CA LEU A 117 -15.65 -6.34 6.72
C LEU A 117 -16.36 -7.69 6.84
N LEU A 118 -17.17 -7.94 7.86
CA LEU A 118 -17.96 -9.16 7.99
C LEU A 118 -19.29 -9.08 7.23
N TYR A 119 -19.73 -7.88 6.86
CA TYR A 119 -20.93 -7.65 6.04
C TYR A 119 -20.98 -8.60 4.85
N TRP A 120 -19.93 -8.63 4.03
CA TRP A 120 -19.85 -9.47 2.82
C TRP A 120 -19.96 -10.98 3.09
N HIS A 121 -19.55 -11.43 4.28
CA HIS A 121 -19.43 -12.84 4.67
C HIS A 121 -20.78 -13.32 5.18
N ASN A 122 -21.44 -12.47 5.95
CA ASN A 122 -22.75 -12.70 6.53
C ASN A 122 -23.88 -12.40 5.55
N TYR A 123 -23.62 -11.64 4.48
CA TYR A 123 -24.61 -11.29 3.47
C TYR A 123 -25.23 -12.54 2.86
N ARG A 124 -26.57 -12.57 2.85
CA ARG A 124 -27.38 -13.64 2.25
C ARG A 124 -28.17 -13.05 1.10
N SER A 125 -27.74 -13.40 -0.10
CA SER A 125 -28.45 -13.06 -1.34
C SER A 125 -29.87 -13.59 -1.32
N ARG A 126 -30.82 -12.77 -1.78
CA ARG A 126 -32.21 -13.18 -1.98
C ARG A 126 -32.45 -13.36 -3.47
N HIS A 127 -33.02 -14.49 -3.85
CA HIS A 127 -33.17 -14.86 -5.27
C HIS A 127 -34.21 -14.03 -6.03
N ASP A 128 -35.04 -13.28 -5.31
CA ASP A 128 -36.16 -12.51 -5.83
C ASP A 128 -35.83 -11.06 -6.19
N LYS A 129 -34.68 -10.53 -5.73
CA LYS A 129 -34.29 -9.14 -5.98
C LYS A 129 -32.77 -8.94 -5.93
N VAL A 130 -32.23 -8.22 -6.92
CA VAL A 130 -30.86 -7.68 -6.84
C VAL A 130 -30.88 -6.45 -5.94
N SER A 131 -30.29 -6.58 -4.76
CA SER A 131 -30.21 -5.56 -3.72
C SER A 131 -28.78 -5.13 -3.40
N ASP A 132 -27.80 -5.99 -3.69
CA ASP A 132 -26.37 -5.72 -3.52
C ASP A 132 -25.56 -6.26 -4.72
N VAL A 133 -24.30 -5.81 -4.84
CA VAL A 133 -23.29 -6.34 -5.78
C VAL A 133 -23.12 -7.85 -5.62
N PHE A 134 -23.28 -8.37 -4.40
CA PHE A 134 -23.17 -9.81 -4.14
C PHE A 134 -24.33 -10.65 -4.71
N ASP A 135 -25.45 -10.04 -5.12
CA ASP A 135 -26.55 -10.75 -5.78
C ASP A 135 -26.27 -11.05 -7.26
N GLY A 136 -25.23 -10.43 -7.83
CA GLY A 136 -24.87 -10.59 -9.23
C GLY A 136 -24.56 -12.05 -9.60
N ILE A 137 -25.11 -12.52 -10.71
CA ILE A 137 -24.90 -13.87 -11.24
C ILE A 137 -23.40 -14.19 -11.37
N HIS A 138 -22.61 -13.23 -11.84
CA HIS A 138 -21.16 -13.40 -11.97
C HIS A 138 -20.49 -13.67 -10.62
N TYR A 139 -20.83 -12.92 -9.58
CA TYR A 139 -20.31 -13.12 -8.24
C TYR A 139 -20.75 -14.49 -7.67
N GLN A 140 -22.02 -14.86 -7.85
CA GLN A 140 -22.52 -16.16 -7.41
C GLN A 140 -21.84 -17.33 -8.13
N ASN A 141 -21.46 -17.16 -9.39
CA ASN A 141 -20.65 -18.13 -10.12
C ASN A 141 -19.24 -18.24 -9.55
N LEU A 142 -18.55 -17.11 -9.31
CA LEU A 142 -17.20 -17.10 -8.71
C LEU A 142 -17.14 -17.77 -7.33
N ARG A 143 -18.21 -17.68 -6.53
CA ARG A 143 -18.29 -18.40 -5.24
C ARG A 143 -18.25 -19.92 -5.40
N LYS A 144 -18.69 -20.45 -6.55
CA LYS A 144 -18.71 -21.88 -6.89
C LYS A 144 -17.49 -22.32 -7.70
N THR A 145 -16.81 -21.38 -8.37
CA THR A 145 -15.64 -21.66 -9.19
C THR A 145 -14.39 -21.85 -8.32
N LYS A 146 -13.71 -22.99 -8.48
CA LYS A 146 -12.42 -23.24 -7.83
C LYS A 146 -11.31 -22.39 -8.44
N VAL A 147 -10.38 -21.96 -7.60
CA VAL A 147 -9.18 -21.26 -8.08
C VAL A 147 -8.27 -22.25 -8.79
N THR A 148 -7.79 -21.92 -9.98
CA THR A 148 -6.78 -22.69 -10.69
C THR A 148 -5.46 -21.92 -10.70
N PHE A 149 -4.37 -22.59 -10.32
CA PHE A 149 -3.03 -22.02 -10.34
C PHE A 149 -2.08 -23.02 -11.00
N HIS A 150 -1.43 -22.60 -12.09
CA HIS A 150 -0.59 -23.46 -12.95
C HIS A 150 -1.27 -24.79 -13.35
N GLY A 151 -2.53 -24.73 -13.77
CA GLY A 151 -3.29 -25.91 -14.21
C GLY A 151 -3.72 -26.86 -13.09
N ARG A 152 -3.46 -26.54 -11.82
CA ARG A 152 -3.93 -27.30 -10.66
C ARG A 152 -5.09 -26.57 -9.99
N GLU A 153 -6.19 -27.28 -9.73
CA GLU A 153 -7.28 -26.76 -8.91
C GLU A 153 -6.86 -26.70 -7.44
N LEU A 154 -7.08 -25.56 -6.80
CA LEU A 154 -6.90 -25.39 -5.36
C LEU A 154 -8.13 -25.86 -4.60
N ALA A 155 -7.95 -26.18 -3.32
CA ALA A 155 -9.02 -26.65 -2.43
C ALA A 155 -10.06 -25.56 -2.08
N HIS A 156 -9.85 -24.32 -2.50
CA HIS A 156 -10.73 -23.18 -2.24
C HIS A 156 -11.23 -22.55 -3.54
N CYS A 157 -12.43 -21.96 -3.46
CA CYS A 157 -13.03 -21.17 -4.53
C CYS A 157 -12.59 -19.70 -4.45
N TYR A 158 -12.80 -18.94 -5.54
CA TYR A 158 -12.44 -17.52 -5.59
C TYR A 158 -13.08 -16.70 -4.47
N SER A 159 -14.27 -17.07 -4.02
CA SER A 159 -15.00 -16.35 -2.97
C SER A 159 -15.82 -17.26 -2.05
N CYS A 160 -15.41 -18.53 -1.85
CA CYS A 160 -16.06 -19.35 -0.82
C CYS A 160 -15.61 -18.85 0.56
N GLY A 161 -16.55 -18.36 1.38
CA GLY A 161 -16.28 -18.14 2.80
C GLY A 161 -15.93 -19.48 3.43
N GLN A 162 -14.68 -19.68 3.83
CA GLN A 162 -14.24 -20.92 4.46
C GLN A 162 -14.83 -21.05 5.87
N THR A 163 -15.99 -21.66 5.99
CA THR A 163 -16.46 -22.18 7.28
C THR A 163 -15.99 -23.62 7.43
N LYS A 164 -14.80 -23.78 8.03
CA LYS A 164 -14.40 -24.85 8.96
C LYS A 164 -12.88 -24.79 9.18
N SER A 165 -12.45 -23.84 10.01
CA SER A 165 -11.17 -23.99 10.72
C SER A 165 -11.35 -25.08 11.77
N THR A 166 -10.89 -26.29 11.47
CA THR A 166 -10.54 -27.26 12.51
C THR A 166 -9.44 -26.62 13.35
N LYS A 167 -9.79 -26.19 14.56
CA LYS A 167 -8.86 -25.70 15.59
C LYS A 167 -7.74 -26.72 15.80
N LYS A 168 -6.58 -26.52 15.16
CA LYS A 168 -5.33 -27.16 15.58
C LYS A 168 -4.56 -26.14 16.40
N LYS A 169 -4.73 -26.19 17.72
CA LYS A 169 -3.88 -25.46 18.68
C LYS A 169 -2.43 -25.81 18.37
N ARG A 170 -1.66 -24.86 17.84
CA ARG A 170 -0.19 -24.91 17.91
C ARG A 170 0.20 -24.11 19.15
N SER A 171 0.47 -24.85 20.23
CA SER A 171 1.33 -24.42 21.32
C SER A 171 2.72 -24.17 20.73
N ILE A 172 3.27 -22.97 20.90
CA ILE A 172 4.67 -22.67 20.64
C ILE A 172 5.16 -21.95 21.90
N PHE A 173 6.04 -22.66 22.62
CA PHE A 173 7.05 -22.07 23.49
C PHE A 173 8.18 -21.52 22.62
#